data_AF-A0A285TJ11-F1
#
_entry.id   AF-A0A285TJ11-F1
#
_cell.length_a   1.000
_cell.length_b   1.000
_cell.length_c   1.000
_cell.angle_alpha   90.00
_cell.angle_beta   90.00
_cell.angle_gamma   90.00
#
_symmetry.space_group_name_H-M   'P 1'
#
loop_
_entity.id
_entity.type
_entity.pdbx_description
1 polymer ?
#
loop_
_entity_poly.entity_id
_entity_poly.type
_entity_poly.pdbx_seq_one_letter_code
_entity_poly.pdbx_strand_id
1 'polypeptide(L)'
;MAEAYRQSKVSRRLAGLDHDPLYPGARETLDVLSARDDVLLGIATGKAMRGVRHMQESHGLDGRFVTIQTADKAPSKPHPGMILQAMAETGAEPSRTVMIGDTDFDMEMARAAGVAGLGVSWGYHPRARLEAAGAVRILDRFDELVPALGVLLGWSDMERRELA
;
A
#
# COMPACT_ATOMS: atom_id res chain seq x y z
N MET A 1 -14.38 -14.50 2.61
CA MET A 1 -12.94 -14.73 2.28
C MET A 1 -11.99 -13.82 3.04
N ALA A 2 -12.18 -12.49 3.05
CA ALA A 2 -11.32 -11.54 3.76
C ALA A 2 -11.17 -11.80 5.27
N GLU A 3 -12.25 -12.22 5.94
CA GLU A 3 -12.22 -12.48 7.39
C GLU A 3 -11.45 -13.75 7.76
N ALA A 4 -11.66 -14.85 7.03
CA ALA A 4 -10.89 -16.07 7.17
C ALA A 4 -9.39 -15.85 6.86
N TYR A 5 -9.07 -14.99 5.88
CA TYR A 5 -7.70 -14.60 5.58
C TYR A 5 -7.07 -13.75 6.70
N ARG A 6 -7.83 -12.79 7.25
CA ARG A 6 -7.41 -11.99 8.42
C ARG A 6 -7.10 -12.86 9.63
N GLN A 7 -8.03 -13.77 9.96
CA GLN A 7 -7.86 -14.71 11.06
C GLN A 7 -6.66 -15.64 10.80
N SER A 8 -6.50 -16.12 9.56
CA SER A 8 -5.33 -16.89 9.16
C SER A 8 -4.03 -16.14 9.37
N LYS A 9 -3.92 -14.85 8.97
CA LYS A 9 -2.73 -14.02 9.24
C LYS A 9 -2.41 -13.88 10.72
N VAL A 10 -3.42 -13.57 11.53
CA VAL A 10 -3.24 -13.43 12.99
C VAL A 10 -2.78 -14.76 13.59
N SER A 11 -3.44 -15.87 13.24
CA SER A 11 -3.11 -17.20 13.73
C SER A 11 -1.74 -17.69 13.26
N ARG A 12 -1.35 -17.43 12.01
CA ARG A 12 -0.05 -17.85 11.45
C ARG A 12 1.11 -17.05 12.04
N ARG A 13 0.91 -15.76 12.31
CA ARG A 13 1.87 -14.90 13.02
C ARG A 13 2.06 -15.35 14.46
N LEU A 14 1.00 -15.83 15.12
CA LEU A 14 1.08 -16.45 16.45
C LEU A 14 1.71 -17.85 16.41
N ALA A 15 1.62 -18.55 15.28
CA ALA A 15 2.16 -19.91 15.09
C ALA A 15 3.62 -19.96 14.60
N GLY A 16 4.29 -18.80 14.42
CA GLY A 16 5.71 -18.75 14.05
C GLY A 16 6.03 -19.32 12.66
N LEU A 17 5.07 -19.28 11.72
CA LEU A 17 5.31 -19.73 10.35
C LEU A 17 6.18 -18.73 9.58
N ASP A 18 7.14 -19.24 8.81
CA ASP A 18 8.29 -18.49 8.24
C ASP A 18 7.95 -17.32 7.29
N HIS A 19 6.71 -17.21 6.80
CA HIS A 19 6.22 -16.00 6.13
C HIS A 19 4.69 -16.05 5.97
N ASP A 20 4.06 -14.89 6.06
CA ASP A 20 2.65 -14.71 5.71
C ASP A 20 2.52 -14.76 4.19
N PRO A 21 1.56 -15.50 3.60
CA PRO A 21 1.36 -15.44 2.16
C PRO A 21 1.02 -14.01 1.71
N LEU A 22 1.40 -13.69 0.48
CA LEU A 22 0.86 -12.52 -0.21
C LEU A 22 -0.65 -12.71 -0.39
N TYR A 23 -1.39 -11.61 -0.32
CA TYR A 23 -2.80 -11.64 -0.67
C TYR A 23 -2.97 -12.07 -2.13
N PRO A 24 -4.06 -12.78 -2.48
CA PRO A 24 -4.35 -13.11 -3.88
C PRO A 24 -4.36 -11.85 -4.76
N GLY A 25 -3.63 -11.88 -5.89
CA GLY A 25 -3.53 -10.76 -6.82
C GLY A 25 -2.47 -9.71 -6.48
N ALA A 26 -1.84 -9.77 -5.30
CA ALA A 26 -0.85 -8.78 -4.88
C ALA A 26 0.43 -8.83 -5.70
N ARG A 27 0.91 -10.04 -6.03
CA ARG A 27 2.14 -10.22 -6.81
C ARG A 27 1.95 -9.72 -8.24
N GLU A 28 0.85 -10.10 -8.86
CA GLU A 28 0.45 -9.73 -10.22
C GLU A 28 0.29 -8.22 -10.34
N THR A 29 -0.37 -7.59 -9.35
CA THR A 29 -0.53 -6.14 -9.30
C THR A 29 0.82 -5.43 -9.15
N LEU A 30 1.70 -5.91 -8.28
CA LEU A 30 3.05 -5.36 -8.14
C LEU A 30 3.88 -5.50 -9.41
N ASP A 31 3.78 -6.65 -10.11
CA ASP A 31 4.45 -6.87 -11.39
C ASP A 31 3.98 -5.87 -12.44
N VAL A 32 2.66 -5.71 -12.59
CA VAL A 32 2.04 -4.74 -13.51
C VAL A 32 2.50 -3.30 -13.22
N LEU A 33 2.46 -2.88 -11.95
CA LEU A 33 2.87 -1.53 -11.58
C LEU A 33 4.38 -1.30 -11.73
N SER A 34 5.22 -2.30 -11.41
CA SER A 34 6.68 -2.19 -11.52
C SER A 34 7.19 -2.22 -12.96
N ALA A 35 6.39 -2.72 -13.91
CA ALA A 35 6.72 -2.71 -15.33
C ALA A 35 6.51 -1.33 -15.98
N ARG A 36 5.91 -0.37 -15.28
CA ARG A 36 5.68 0.99 -15.76
C ARG A 36 6.82 1.91 -15.37
N ASP A 37 7.40 2.59 -16.36
CA ASP A 37 8.50 3.55 -16.13
C ASP A 37 8.04 4.84 -15.42
N ASP A 38 6.73 5.11 -15.39
CA ASP A 38 6.14 6.31 -14.80
C ASP A 38 5.53 6.07 -13.40
N VAL A 39 5.74 4.89 -12.82
CA VAL A 39 5.23 4.51 -11.49
C VAL A 39 6.39 4.18 -10.54
N LEU A 40 6.42 4.88 -9.41
CA LEU A 40 7.35 4.61 -8.33
C LEU A 40 6.63 3.91 -7.18
N LEU A 41 7.12 2.74 -6.80
CA LEU A 41 6.57 1.99 -5.66
C LEU A 41 7.34 2.33 -4.39
N GLY A 42 6.62 2.58 -3.30
CA GLY A 42 7.19 2.87 -1.98
C GLY A 42 6.51 2.08 -0.86
N ILE A 43 7.23 1.85 0.24
CA ILE A 43 6.67 1.27 1.47
C ILE A 43 6.64 2.35 2.56
N ALA A 44 5.47 2.56 3.17
CA ALA A 44 5.30 3.33 4.40
C ALA A 44 4.68 2.44 5.48
N THR A 45 5.43 2.06 6.51
CA THR A 45 4.98 1.04 7.48
C THR A 45 5.47 1.28 8.91
N GLY A 46 4.65 0.87 9.88
CA GLY A 46 5.04 0.81 11.29
C GLY A 46 5.99 -0.35 11.65
N LYS A 47 6.32 -1.23 10.69
CA LYS A 47 7.35 -2.27 10.90
C LYS A 47 8.74 -1.64 10.95
N ALA A 48 9.65 -2.26 11.69
CA ALA A 48 11.07 -1.96 11.61
C ALA A 48 11.67 -2.47 10.29
N MET A 49 12.78 -1.86 9.84
CA MET A 49 13.47 -2.17 8.58
C MET A 49 13.83 -3.64 8.44
N ARG A 50 14.29 -4.29 9.53
CA ARG A 50 14.58 -5.74 9.52
C ARG A 50 13.38 -6.58 9.08
N GLY A 51 12.18 -6.22 9.50
CA GLY A 51 10.96 -6.95 9.16
C GLY A 51 10.52 -6.69 7.72
N VAL A 52 10.80 -5.49 7.19
CA VAL A 52 10.53 -5.14 5.79
C VAL A 52 11.50 -5.86 4.84
N ARG A 53 12.78 -5.99 5.22
CA ARG A 53 13.79 -6.74 4.45
C ARG A 53 13.47 -8.22 4.41
N HIS A 54 13.21 -8.82 5.57
CA HIS A 54 12.78 -10.21 5.65
C HIS A 54 11.53 -10.50 4.79
N MET A 55 10.53 -9.62 4.82
CA MET A 55 9.33 -9.76 3.97
C MET A 55 9.66 -9.70 2.47
N GLN A 56 10.54 -8.79 2.05
CA GLN A 56 10.95 -8.69 0.65
C GLN A 56 11.69 -9.95 0.19
N GLU A 57 12.67 -10.40 0.96
CA GLU A 57 13.47 -11.59 0.67
C GLU A 57 12.60 -12.84 0.56
N SER A 58 11.71 -13.06 1.54
CA SER A 58 10.81 -14.23 1.58
C SER A 58 9.80 -14.27 0.42
N HIS A 59 9.57 -13.16 -0.27
CA HIS A 59 8.62 -13.06 -1.38
C HIS A 59 9.27 -12.69 -2.72
N GLY A 60 10.60 -12.55 -2.78
CA GLY A 60 11.31 -12.10 -3.99
C GLY A 60 10.86 -10.72 -4.47
N LEU A 61 10.67 -9.78 -3.53
CA LEU A 61 10.24 -8.40 -3.81
C LEU A 61 11.39 -7.37 -3.72
N ASP A 62 12.62 -7.83 -3.57
CA ASP A 62 13.81 -6.97 -3.54
C ASP A 62 13.92 -6.10 -4.80
N GLY A 63 14.37 -4.86 -4.62
CA GLY A 63 14.58 -3.90 -5.70
C GLY A 63 13.31 -3.27 -6.29
N ARG A 64 12.11 -3.68 -5.85
CA ARG A 64 10.84 -3.14 -6.38
C ARG A 64 10.45 -1.79 -5.82
N PHE A 65 10.85 -1.51 -4.58
CA PHE A 65 10.45 -0.31 -3.86
C PHE A 65 11.61 0.68 -3.81
N VAL A 66 11.43 1.84 -4.43
CA VAL A 66 12.47 2.88 -4.53
C VAL A 66 12.62 3.68 -3.24
N THR A 67 11.60 3.66 -2.38
CA THR A 67 11.61 4.30 -1.06
C THR A 67 10.99 3.39 -0.01
N ILE A 68 11.61 3.33 1.18
CA ILE A 68 11.16 2.49 2.30
C ILE A 68 11.24 3.29 3.59
N GLN A 69 10.06 3.65 4.09
CA GLN A 69 9.83 4.42 5.30
C GLN A 69 9.26 3.52 6.40
N THR A 70 10.05 3.36 7.46
CA THR A 70 9.78 2.51 8.61
C THR A 70 9.60 3.34 9.87
N ALA A 71 9.10 2.73 10.93
CA ALA A 71 9.05 3.37 12.25
C ALA A 71 10.43 3.75 12.80
N ASP A 72 11.53 3.24 12.21
CA ASP A 72 12.90 3.61 12.59
C ASP A 72 13.34 4.96 11.99
N LYS A 73 12.70 5.40 10.89
CA LYS A 73 13.12 6.57 10.08
C LYS A 73 12.19 7.76 10.18
N ALA A 74 10.91 7.50 10.43
CA ALA A 74 9.87 8.52 10.43
C ALA A 74 8.90 8.30 11.60
N PRO A 75 8.26 9.37 12.11
CA PRO A 75 7.20 9.21 13.09
C PRO A 75 6.09 8.29 12.55
N SER A 76 5.56 7.45 13.42
CA SER A 76 4.52 6.49 13.07
C SER A 76 3.22 7.16 12.64
N LYS A 77 2.45 6.45 11.82
CA LYS A 77 1.08 6.80 11.43
C LYS A 77 0.24 7.09 12.69
N PRO A 78 -0.63 8.12 12.69
CA PRO A 78 -1.10 8.87 11.52
C PRO A 78 -0.22 10.09 11.13
N HIS A 79 0.97 10.25 11.71
CA HIS A 79 1.84 11.36 11.34
C HIS A 79 2.26 11.29 9.86
N PRO A 80 2.24 12.40 9.08
CA PRO A 80 2.46 12.38 7.63
C PRO A 80 3.91 12.09 7.21
N GLY A 81 4.84 12.08 8.17
CA GLY A 81 6.28 12.03 7.95
C GLY A 81 6.76 10.92 7.02
N MET A 82 6.16 9.72 7.06
CA MET A 82 6.52 8.64 6.13
C MET A 82 6.21 9.01 4.67
N ILE A 83 5.03 9.59 4.39
CA ILE A 83 4.68 10.01 3.03
C ILE A 83 5.52 11.20 2.59
N LEU A 84 5.73 12.18 3.48
CA LEU A 84 6.54 13.36 3.16
C LEU A 84 7.99 13.00 2.83
N GLN A 85 8.60 12.08 3.59
CA GLN A 85 9.95 11.59 3.29
C GLN A 85 9.99 10.79 1.99
N ALA A 86 9.00 9.93 1.73
CA ALA A 86 8.91 9.17 0.48
C ALA A 86 8.81 10.11 -0.75
N MET A 87 7.97 11.16 -0.67
CA MET A 87 7.87 12.18 -1.73
C MET A 87 9.20 12.94 -1.89
N ALA A 88 9.86 13.31 -0.80
CA ALA A 88 11.16 13.99 -0.87
C ALA A 88 12.26 13.14 -1.51
N GLU A 89 12.31 11.82 -1.24
CA GLU A 89 13.28 10.90 -1.84
C GLU A 89 13.02 10.64 -3.33
N THR A 90 11.77 10.72 -3.76
CA THR A 90 11.36 10.38 -5.13
C THR A 90 11.14 11.59 -6.03
N GLY A 91 11.02 12.79 -5.46
CA GLY A 91 10.59 13.99 -6.18
C GLY A 91 9.11 13.96 -6.59
N ALA A 92 8.31 13.03 -6.03
CA ALA A 92 6.90 12.93 -6.34
C ALA A 92 6.09 14.07 -5.71
N GLU A 93 5.14 14.61 -6.49
CA GLU A 93 4.21 15.64 -6.02
C GLU A 93 3.03 15.03 -5.26
N PRO A 94 2.41 15.74 -4.30
CA PRO A 94 1.25 15.24 -3.56
C PRO A 94 0.07 14.83 -4.46
N SER A 95 -0.17 15.57 -5.54
CA SER A 95 -1.23 15.28 -6.53
C SER A 95 -0.96 14.04 -7.39
N ARG A 96 0.27 13.53 -7.37
CA ARG A 96 0.73 12.33 -8.08
C ARG A 96 1.06 11.18 -7.13
N THR A 97 0.70 11.32 -5.87
CA THR A 97 0.98 10.35 -4.81
C THR A 97 -0.32 9.78 -4.26
N VAL A 98 -0.37 8.45 -4.08
CA VAL A 98 -1.53 7.75 -3.51
C VAL A 98 -1.04 6.82 -2.40
N MET A 99 -1.59 6.98 -1.20
CA MET A 99 -1.39 6.05 -0.09
C MET A 99 -2.41 4.93 -0.16
N ILE A 100 -1.97 3.68 -0.14
CA ILE A 100 -2.83 2.49 -0.11
C ILE A 100 -2.70 1.85 1.28
N GLY A 101 -3.82 1.64 1.97
CA GLY A 101 -3.79 1.11 3.33
C GLY A 101 -5.11 0.51 3.81
N ASP A 102 -5.02 -0.27 4.88
CA ASP A 102 -6.13 -1.03 5.46
C ASP A 102 -6.52 -0.56 6.87
N THR A 103 -5.94 0.54 7.33
CA THR A 103 -6.23 1.18 8.61
C THR A 103 -6.68 2.62 8.45
N ASP A 104 -7.41 3.14 9.44
CA ASP A 104 -7.72 4.56 9.55
C ASP A 104 -6.44 5.39 9.68
N PHE A 105 -5.42 4.88 10.39
CA PHE A 105 -4.11 5.52 10.48
C PHE A 105 -3.45 5.77 9.12
N ASP A 106 -3.63 4.87 8.14
CA ASP A 106 -3.13 5.08 6.78
C ASP A 106 -3.84 6.24 6.09
N MET A 107 -5.17 6.32 6.24
CA MET A 107 -5.99 7.35 5.62
C MET A 107 -5.78 8.71 6.28
N GLU A 108 -5.65 8.75 7.61
CA GLU A 108 -5.31 9.94 8.35
C GLU A 108 -3.91 10.46 7.99
N MET A 109 -2.93 9.55 7.81
CA MET A 109 -1.60 9.89 7.32
C MET A 109 -1.65 10.46 5.90
N ALA A 110 -2.42 9.85 5.00
CA ALA A 110 -2.61 10.33 3.63
C ALA A 110 -3.18 11.75 3.62
N ARG A 111 -4.27 11.96 4.38
CA ARG A 111 -4.93 13.25 4.54
C ARG A 111 -3.98 14.30 5.11
N ALA A 112 -3.23 13.96 6.17
CA ALA A 112 -2.28 14.87 6.79
C ALA A 112 -1.10 15.23 5.86
N ALA A 113 -0.74 14.34 4.94
CA ALA A 113 0.29 14.59 3.92
C ALA A 113 -0.24 15.30 2.66
N GLY A 114 -1.56 15.53 2.57
CA GLY A 114 -2.19 16.16 1.40
C GLY A 114 -2.22 15.26 0.16
N VAL A 115 -2.15 13.94 0.32
CA VAL A 115 -2.19 12.96 -0.78
C VAL A 115 -3.51 12.18 -0.78
N ALA A 116 -3.86 11.55 -1.91
CA ALA A 116 -5.04 10.70 -1.97
C ALA A 116 -4.84 9.40 -1.15
N GLY A 117 -5.88 8.98 -0.43
CA GLY A 117 -5.91 7.71 0.30
C GLY A 117 -6.85 6.70 -0.35
N LEU A 118 -6.34 5.52 -0.74
CA LEU A 118 -7.12 4.36 -1.14
C LEU A 118 -7.18 3.35 0.01
N GLY A 119 -8.38 3.12 0.52
CA GLY A 119 -8.63 2.10 1.53
C GLY A 119 -8.76 0.72 0.89
N VAL A 120 -8.46 -0.34 1.65
CA VAL A 120 -8.71 -1.73 1.23
C VAL A 120 -9.46 -2.50 2.31
N SER A 121 -10.52 -3.21 1.93
CA SER A 121 -11.43 -3.86 2.89
C SER A 121 -10.97 -5.25 3.37
N TRP A 122 -9.94 -5.81 2.72
CA TRP A 122 -9.41 -7.14 3.04
C TRP A 122 -8.36 -7.15 4.17
N GLY A 123 -8.04 -5.98 4.72
CA GLY A 123 -7.10 -5.83 5.83
C GLY A 123 -7.78 -5.53 7.16
N TYR A 124 -7.12 -4.76 8.04
CA TYR A 124 -7.36 -4.75 9.48
C TYR A 124 -8.66 -4.04 9.89
N HIS A 125 -8.85 -2.78 9.49
CA HIS A 125 -9.97 -1.96 9.98
C HIS A 125 -11.23 -2.13 9.11
N PRO A 126 -12.42 -1.99 9.72
CA PRO A 126 -13.67 -2.07 8.98
C PRO A 126 -13.82 -0.88 8.02
N ARG A 127 -14.51 -1.11 6.90
CA ARG A 127 -14.83 -0.12 5.86
C ARG A 127 -15.26 1.24 6.44
N ALA A 128 -16.21 1.24 7.37
CA ALA A 128 -16.73 2.47 7.97
C ALA A 128 -15.65 3.35 8.64
N ARG A 129 -14.59 2.75 9.20
CA ARG A 129 -13.46 3.52 9.76
C ARG A 129 -12.58 4.13 8.68
N LEU A 130 -12.35 3.41 7.59
CA LEU A 130 -11.60 3.94 6.45
C LEU A 130 -12.34 5.11 5.80
N GLU A 131 -13.67 5.01 5.66
CA GLU A 131 -14.53 6.08 5.15
C GLU A 131 -14.46 7.32 6.06
N ALA A 132 -14.64 7.13 7.38
CA ALA A 132 -14.56 8.21 8.36
C ALA A 132 -13.18 8.88 8.40
N ALA A 133 -12.10 8.14 8.11
CA ALA A 133 -10.74 8.64 8.08
C ALA A 133 -10.36 9.35 6.76
N GLY A 134 -11.24 9.35 5.76
CA GLY A 134 -11.07 10.09 4.52
C GLY A 134 -10.56 9.28 3.32
N ALA A 135 -10.78 7.96 3.30
CA ALA A 135 -10.53 7.16 2.10
C ALA A 135 -11.33 7.71 0.90
N VAL A 136 -10.64 8.00 -0.21
CA VAL A 136 -11.27 8.47 -1.46
C VAL A 136 -12.10 7.37 -2.11
N ARG A 137 -11.63 6.13 -1.97
CA ARG A 137 -12.32 4.92 -2.38
C ARG A 137 -11.81 3.75 -1.53
N ILE A 138 -12.66 2.74 -1.34
CA ILE A 138 -12.28 1.50 -0.67
C ILE A 138 -12.52 0.33 -1.61
N LEU A 139 -11.44 -0.39 -1.89
CA LEU A 139 -11.41 -1.54 -2.80
C LEU A 139 -11.66 -2.84 -2.03
N ASP A 140 -12.26 -3.82 -2.70
CA ASP A 140 -12.56 -5.13 -2.12
C ASP A 140 -11.66 -6.25 -2.64
N ARG A 141 -10.97 -6.03 -3.77
CA ARG A 141 -10.01 -6.96 -4.39
C ARG A 141 -8.75 -6.24 -4.90
N PHE A 142 -7.64 -6.98 -4.97
CA PHE A 142 -6.34 -6.45 -5.40
C PHE A 142 -6.32 -5.96 -6.85
N ASP A 143 -6.98 -6.66 -7.75
CA ASP A 143 -7.05 -6.32 -9.17
C ASP A 143 -7.87 -5.04 -9.46
N GLU A 144 -8.56 -4.49 -8.46
CA GLU A 144 -9.17 -3.17 -8.56
C GLU A 144 -8.15 -2.02 -8.38
N LEU A 145 -6.95 -2.29 -7.86
CA LEU A 145 -5.94 -1.25 -7.59
C LEU A 145 -5.49 -0.55 -8.86
N VAL A 146 -5.12 -1.31 -9.90
CA VAL A 146 -4.57 -0.74 -11.13
C VAL A 146 -5.59 0.16 -11.84
N PRO A 147 -6.86 -0.27 -12.04
CA PRO A 147 -7.91 0.62 -12.54
C PRO A 147 -8.16 1.86 -11.66
N ALA A 148 -8.18 1.69 -10.33
CA ALA A 148 -8.41 2.81 -9.41
C ALA A 148 -7.29 3.85 -9.45
N LEU A 149 -6.03 3.40 -9.49
CA LEU A 149 -4.86 4.25 -9.67
C LEU A 149 -4.90 4.98 -11.01
N GLY A 150 -5.26 4.27 -12.09
CA GLY A 150 -5.37 4.89 -13.42
C GLY A 150 -6.43 5.98 -13.52
N VAL A 151 -7.49 5.92 -12.72
CA VAL A 151 -8.47 7.02 -12.62
C VAL A 151 -7.89 8.17 -11.80
N LEU A 152 -7.31 7.90 -10.62
CA LEU A 152 -6.80 8.94 -9.72
C LEU A 152 -5.59 9.69 -10.28
N LEU A 153 -4.69 8.98 -10.95
CA LEU A 153 -3.47 9.52 -11.54
C LEU A 153 -3.67 9.95 -13.00
N GLY A 154 -4.88 9.82 -13.54
CA GLY A 154 -5.20 10.28 -14.89
C GLY A 154 -4.44 9.56 -16.00
N TRP A 155 -4.20 8.24 -15.87
CA TRP A 155 -3.66 7.42 -16.95
C TRP A 155 -4.64 7.43 -18.14
N SER A 156 -4.11 7.38 -19.36
CA SER A 156 -4.91 7.40 -20.59
C SER A 156 -5.78 6.14 -20.74
N ASP A 157 -6.79 6.22 -21.59
CA ASP A 157 -7.66 5.07 -21.91
C ASP A 157 -6.92 3.91 -22.59
N MET A 158 -5.76 4.18 -23.19
CA MET A 158 -4.89 3.15 -23.76
C MET A 158 -4.15 2.41 -22.64
N GLU A 159 -3.53 3.15 -21.73
CA GLU A 159 -2.87 2.60 -20.55
C GLU A 159 -3.83 1.82 -19.65
N ARG A 160 -5.09 2.28 -19.52
CA ARG A 160 -6.11 1.55 -18.74
C ARG A 160 -6.55 0.23 -19.39
N ARG A 161 -6.42 0.08 -20.72
CA ARG A 161 -6.80 -1.16 -21.44
C ARG A 161 -5.68 -2.19 -21.49
N GLU A 162 -4.43 -1.76 -21.49
CA GLU A 162 -3.26 -2.66 -21.45
C GLU A 162 -3.09 -3.34 -20.08
N LEU A 163 -3.74 -2.80 -19.05
CA LEU A 163 -3.62 -3.23 -17.65
C LEU A 163 -4.86 -3.99 -17.14
N ALA A 164 -5.87 -4.21 -17.99
CA ALA A 164 -7.13 -4.91 -17.69
C ALA A 164 -7.13 -6.34 -18.23
#